data_AF-A0A927PE98-F1
#
_entry.id   AF-A0A927PE98-F1
#
_cell.length_a   1.000
_cell.length_b   1.000
_cell.length_c   1.000
_cell.angle_alpha   90.00
_cell.angle_beta   90.00
_cell.angle_gamma   90.00
#
_symmetry.space_group_name_H-M   'P 1'
#
loop_
_entity.id
_entity.type
_entity.pdbx_description
1 polymer ?
#
loop_
_entity_poly.entity_id
_entity_poly.type
_entity_poly.pdbx_seq_one_letter_code
_entity_poly.pdbx_strand_id
1 'polypeptide(L)'
;MDKRRCFFIGHRDAPSDLYPSILSAVEEHIVQYGVTEFLVGQYGAFDRMAAKAVIQLKEKYPEVVLVLLLAYHPGEKKVELPEGFDGFLYPEGQETVPKRLAIVRANQYAVKHSGYLIAYAWQPGSNARKVVEGAGKDVRIKVIE
;
A
#
# COMPACT_ATOMS: atom_id res chain seq x y z
N MET A 1 -4.96 12.77 8.81
CA MET A 1 -3.95 11.73 8.57
C MET A 1 -4.09 10.69 9.64
N ASP A 2 -4.26 9.42 9.27
CA ASP A 2 -4.41 8.35 10.25
C ASP A 2 -3.03 7.76 10.60
N LYS A 3 -2.60 7.96 11.85
CA LYS A 3 -1.32 7.44 12.35
C LYS A 3 -1.33 5.93 12.62
N ARG A 4 -2.44 5.22 12.41
CA ARG A 4 -2.48 3.76 12.47
C ARG A 4 -2.44 3.10 11.10
N ARG A 5 -2.42 3.89 10.02
CA ARG A 5 -2.50 3.42 8.66
C ARG A 5 -1.16 3.55 7.93
N CYS A 6 -0.75 2.47 7.27
CA CYS A 6 0.42 2.42 6.41
C CYS A 6 0.03 2.07 4.97
N PHE A 7 0.55 2.81 4.00
CA PHE A 7 0.38 2.50 2.58
C PHE A 7 1.65 1.88 2.00
N PHE A 8 1.48 0.90 1.11
CA PHE A 8 2.57 0.29 0.36
C PHE A 8 2.60 0.82 -1.07
N ILE A 9 3.81 1.09 -1.59
CA ILE A 9 3.98 1.34 -3.01
C ILE A 9 5.33 0.84 -3.54
N GLY A 10 5.32 0.15 -4.67
CA GLY A 10 6.60 -0.24 -5.26
C GLY A 10 6.52 -0.66 -6.72
N HIS A 11 7.68 -1.01 -7.25
CA HIS A 11 7.82 -1.38 -8.65
C HIS A 11 7.10 -2.70 -8.98
N ARG A 12 6.61 -2.82 -10.23
CA ARG A 12 5.95 -4.03 -10.73
C ARG A 12 6.88 -5.24 -10.75
N ASP A 13 8.15 -4.99 -11.03
CA ASP A 13 9.20 -6.02 -11.18
C ASP A 13 10.16 -6.04 -9.98
N ALA A 14 9.63 -5.74 -8.79
CA ALA A 14 10.42 -5.78 -7.56
C ALA A 14 10.98 -7.20 -7.31
N PRO A 15 12.30 -7.35 -7.04
CA PRO A 15 12.92 -8.65 -6.83
C PRO A 15 12.39 -9.34 -5.57
N SER A 16 12.28 -10.67 -5.62
CA SER A 16 11.78 -11.50 -4.51
C SER A 16 12.61 -11.36 -3.23
N ASP A 17 13.89 -11.04 -3.36
CA ASP A 17 14.85 -10.94 -2.26
C ASP A 17 14.56 -9.75 -1.34
N LEU A 18 13.64 -8.86 -1.74
CA LEU A 18 13.12 -7.80 -0.87
C LEU A 18 12.14 -8.33 0.18
N TYR A 19 11.60 -9.54 0.01
CA TYR A 19 10.55 -10.05 0.90
C TYR A 19 10.94 -10.03 2.39
N PRO A 20 12.15 -10.46 2.81
CA PRO A 20 12.57 -10.36 4.21
C PRO A 20 12.59 -8.91 4.73
N SER A 21 13.07 -7.96 3.91
CA SER A 21 13.10 -6.54 4.24
C SER A 21 11.70 -5.95 4.36
N ILE A 22 10.78 -6.35 3.46
CA ILE A 22 9.38 -5.96 3.52
C ILE A 22 8.76 -6.51 4.80
N LEU A 23 8.92 -7.80 5.08
CA LEU A 23 8.37 -8.46 6.29
C LEU A 23 8.86 -7.79 7.58
N SER A 24 10.16 -7.52 7.67
CA SER A 24 10.76 -6.82 8.82
C SER A 24 10.21 -5.40 8.97
N ALA A 25 10.05 -4.66 7.86
CA ALA A 25 9.46 -3.34 7.90
C ALA A 25 7.99 -3.36 8.34
N VAL A 26 7.19 -4.32 7.88
CA VAL A 26 5.80 -4.48 8.33
C VAL A 26 5.74 -4.75 9.82
N GLU A 27 6.55 -5.70 10.33
CA GLU A 27 6.56 -6.05 11.75
C GLU A 27 7.03 -4.87 12.63
N GLU A 28 8.06 -4.13 12.20
CA GLU A 28 8.49 -2.90 12.88
C GLU A 28 7.35 -1.89 12.99
N HIS A 29 6.58 -1.69 11.91
CA HIS A 29 5.47 -0.74 11.91
C HIS A 29 4.33 -1.16 12.83
N ILE A 30 4.07 -2.46 12.95
CA ILE A 30 3.10 -2.98 13.91
C ILE A 30 3.60 -2.72 15.33
N VAL A 31 4.79 -3.23 15.66
CA VAL A 31 5.30 -3.29 17.05
C VAL A 31 5.74 -1.93 17.58
N GLN A 32 6.47 -1.15 16.79
CA GLN A 32 7.08 0.09 17.26
C GLN A 32 6.19 1.32 17.00
N TYR A 33 5.42 1.29 15.91
CA TYR A 33 4.65 2.45 15.48
C TYR A 33 3.14 2.30 15.69
N GLY A 34 2.66 1.13 16.12
CA GLY A 34 1.25 0.87 16.40
C GLY A 34 0.37 0.92 15.16
N VAL A 35 0.92 0.58 13.98
CA VAL A 35 0.17 0.48 12.73
C VAL A 35 -0.70 -0.77 12.78
N THR A 36 -2.00 -0.60 12.56
CA THR A 36 -2.99 -1.68 12.56
C THR A 36 -3.71 -1.83 11.23
N GLU A 37 -3.60 -0.86 10.32
CA GLU A 37 -4.25 -0.91 9.01
C GLU A 37 -3.22 -0.74 7.89
N PHE A 38 -3.19 -1.71 6.97
CA PHE A 38 -2.31 -1.69 5.82
C PHE A 38 -3.10 -1.57 4.53
N LEU A 39 -2.76 -0.56 3.73
CA LEU A 39 -3.30 -0.36 2.38
C LEU A 39 -2.29 -0.81 1.33
N VAL A 40 -2.76 -1.59 0.37
CA VAL A 40 -1.93 -2.04 -0.76
C VAL A 40 -2.74 -2.07 -2.05
N GLY A 41 -2.09 -1.81 -3.17
CA GLY A 41 -2.66 -2.07 -4.50
C GLY A 41 -2.60 -3.55 -4.88
N GLN A 42 -2.66 -3.82 -6.18
CA GLN A 42 -2.51 -5.17 -6.75
C GLN A 42 -1.82 -5.15 -8.11
N TYR A 43 -0.99 -4.13 -8.37
CA TYR A 43 -0.49 -3.81 -9.72
C TYR A 43 0.94 -4.29 -9.97
N GLY A 44 1.58 -4.92 -8.99
CA GLY A 44 3.00 -5.28 -9.04
C GLY A 44 3.46 -6.40 -8.11
N ALA A 45 4.69 -6.87 -8.32
CA ALA A 45 5.35 -7.85 -7.46
C ALA A 45 5.56 -7.32 -6.04
N PHE A 46 5.89 -6.03 -5.90
CA PHE A 46 5.99 -5.40 -4.58
C PHE A 46 4.68 -5.49 -3.80
N ASP A 47 3.56 -5.08 -4.41
CA ASP A 47 2.22 -5.14 -3.79
C ASP A 47 1.88 -6.55 -3.29
N ARG A 48 2.19 -7.59 -4.10
CA ARG A 48 1.97 -8.99 -3.71
C ARG A 48 2.84 -9.41 -2.53
N MET A 49 4.11 -9.03 -2.52
CA MET A 49 5.01 -9.31 -1.40
C MET A 49 4.59 -8.59 -0.12
N ALA A 50 4.15 -7.34 -0.23
CA ALA A 50 3.64 -6.56 0.89
C ALA A 50 2.35 -7.17 1.47
N ALA A 51 1.39 -7.52 0.62
CA ALA A 51 0.18 -8.23 1.05
C ALA A 51 0.53 -9.55 1.76
N LYS A 52 1.41 -10.36 1.17
CA LYS A 52 1.87 -11.63 1.76
C LYS A 52 2.50 -11.42 3.14
N ALA A 53 3.35 -10.40 3.29
CA ALA A 53 3.98 -10.09 4.57
C ALA A 53 2.96 -9.72 5.65
N VAL A 54 1.96 -8.90 5.32
CA VAL A 54 0.88 -8.56 6.26
C VAL A 54 0.07 -9.80 6.62
N ILE A 55 -0.36 -10.60 5.63
CA ILE A 55 -1.13 -11.83 5.86
C ILE A 55 -0.38 -12.78 6.81
N GLN A 56 0.93 -12.96 6.60
CA GLN A 56 1.75 -13.78 7.48
C GLN A 56 1.78 -13.23 8.91
N LEU A 57 1.92 -11.91 9.08
CA LEU A 57 2.03 -11.28 10.40
C LEU A 57 0.68 -11.20 11.13
N LYS A 58 -0.45 -11.29 10.44
CA LYS A 58 -1.79 -11.37 11.06
C LYS A 58 -1.96 -12.58 11.96
N GLU A 59 -1.23 -13.67 11.70
CA GLU A 59 -1.23 -14.84 12.60
C GLU A 59 -0.70 -14.49 14.00
N LYS A 60 0.24 -13.53 14.08
CA LYS A 60 0.85 -13.06 15.32
C LYS A 60 0.16 -11.83 15.89
N TYR A 61 -0.40 -10.98 15.02
CA TYR A 61 -1.03 -9.70 15.37
C TYR A 61 -2.46 -9.63 14.78
N PRO A 62 -3.46 -10.26 15.43
CA PRO A 62 -4.81 -10.42 14.87
C PRO A 62 -5.60 -9.10 14.76
N GLU A 63 -5.16 -8.03 15.43
CA GLU A 63 -5.70 -6.68 15.29
C GLU A 63 -5.32 -5.99 13.96
N VAL A 64 -4.35 -6.56 13.24
CA VAL A 64 -3.88 -6.02 11.97
C VAL A 64 -4.84 -6.38 10.85
N VAL A 65 -5.23 -5.38 10.07
CA VAL A 65 -6.08 -5.54 8.88
C VAL A 65 -5.34 -5.13 7.60
N LEU A 66 -5.61 -5.87 6.53
CA LEU A 66 -5.11 -5.66 5.18
C LEU A 66 -6.27 -5.26 4.26
N VAL A 67 -6.19 -4.07 3.69
CA VAL A 67 -7.24 -3.48 2.85
C VAL A 67 -6.72 -3.26 1.43
N LEU A 68 -7.48 -3.75 0.45
CA LEU A 68 -7.14 -3.60 -0.96
C LEU A 68 -7.58 -2.22 -1.47
N LEU A 69 -6.62 -1.42 -1.91
CA LEU A 69 -6.87 -0.14 -2.55
C LEU A 69 -7.33 -0.34 -4.00
N LEU A 70 -8.53 0.14 -4.30
CA LEU A 70 -9.13 0.04 -5.64
C LEU A 70 -8.97 1.34 -6.40
N ALA A 71 -8.31 1.28 -7.57
CA ALA A 71 -8.29 2.42 -8.50
C ALA A 71 -9.54 2.49 -9.38
N TYR A 72 -10.23 1.37 -9.61
CA TYR A 72 -11.39 1.27 -10.50
C TYR A 72 -12.63 0.84 -9.72
N HIS A 73 -13.80 1.33 -10.12
CA HIS A 73 -15.03 1.06 -9.40
C HIS A 73 -15.39 -0.43 -9.44
N PRO A 74 -15.77 -1.07 -8.31
CA PRO A 74 -16.13 -2.50 -8.26
C PRO A 74 -17.27 -2.91 -9.21
N GLY A 75 -18.15 -1.95 -9.55
CA GLY A 75 -19.23 -2.15 -10.51
C GLY A 75 -18.78 -2.21 -11.98
N GLU A 76 -17.59 -1.69 -12.32
CA GLU A 76 -17.04 -1.77 -13.68
C GLU A 76 -16.34 -3.11 -13.94
N LYS A 77 -15.74 -3.68 -12.89
CA LYS A 77 -15.10 -4.99 -12.90
C LYS A 77 -15.30 -5.59 -11.53
N LYS A 78 -16.04 -6.70 -11.46
CA LYS A 78 -16.21 -7.43 -10.20
C LYS A 78 -14.82 -7.79 -9.67
N VAL A 79 -14.47 -7.24 -8.52
CA VAL A 79 -13.25 -7.58 -7.79
C VAL A 79 -13.68 -8.49 -6.65
N GLU A 80 -13.22 -9.73 -6.69
CA GLU A 80 -13.35 -10.63 -5.54
C GLU A 80 -12.26 -10.30 -4.54
N LEU A 81 -12.61 -10.35 -3.25
CA LEU A 81 -11.67 -10.01 -2.19
C LEU A 81 -10.63 -11.14 -2.11
N PRO A 82 -9.34 -10.88 -2.40
CA PRO A 82 -8.35 -11.93 -2.35
C PRO A 82 -8.22 -12.49 -0.94
N GLU A 83 -7.85 -13.76 -0.83
CA GLU A 83 -7.65 -14.42 0.45
C GLU A 83 -6.67 -13.64 1.35
N GLY A 84 -7.01 -13.52 2.63
CA GLY A 84 -6.23 -12.80 3.63
C GLY A 84 -6.51 -11.30 3.74
N PHE A 85 -7.22 -10.69 2.77
CA PHE A 85 -7.68 -9.31 2.87
C PHE A 85 -8.97 -9.19 3.69
N ASP A 86 -9.13 -8.08 4.40
CA ASP A 86 -10.27 -7.79 5.28
C ASP A 86 -11.29 -6.84 4.63
N GLY A 87 -10.95 -6.24 3.49
CA GLY A 87 -11.88 -5.39 2.75
C GLY A 87 -11.26 -4.62 1.60
N PHE A 88 -12.07 -3.73 1.04
CA PHE A 88 -11.67 -2.82 -0.04
C PHE A 88 -11.73 -1.37 0.43
N LEU A 89 -10.85 -0.55 -0.14
CA LEU A 89 -10.96 0.90 -0.09
C LEU A 89 -11.05 1.43 -1.51
N TYR A 90 -12.23 1.91 -1.89
CA TYR A 90 -12.41 2.74 -3.09
C TYR A 90 -12.37 4.22 -2.66
N PRO A 91 -11.37 5.00 -3.09
CA PRO A 91 -11.24 6.40 -2.68
C PRO A 91 -12.45 7.26 -3.05
N GLU A 92 -12.80 8.22 -2.19
CA GLU A 92 -13.84 9.22 -2.50
C GLU A 92 -13.45 10.07 -3.72
N GLY A 93 -14.41 10.31 -4.62
CA GLY A 93 -14.23 11.11 -5.82
C GLY A 93 -13.56 10.37 -6.98
N GLN A 94 -13.21 9.09 -6.79
CA GLN A 94 -12.48 8.27 -7.76
C GLN A 94 -13.32 7.97 -9.02
N GLU A 95 -14.64 8.00 -8.92
CA GLU A 95 -15.59 7.82 -10.02
C GLU A 95 -15.51 8.92 -11.08
N THR A 96 -14.99 10.10 -10.73
CA THR A 96 -14.83 11.22 -11.65
C THR A 96 -13.45 11.25 -12.33
N VAL A 97 -12.54 10.37 -11.90
CA VAL A 97 -11.15 10.38 -12.36
C VAL A 97 -11.04 9.69 -13.72
N PRO A 98 -10.41 10.32 -14.73
CA PRO A 98 -10.15 9.67 -16.00
C PRO A 98 -9.36 8.37 -15.81
N LYS A 99 -9.75 7.28 -16.47
CA LYS A 99 -9.16 5.93 -16.28
C LYS A 99 -7.63 5.91 -16.33
N ARG A 100 -7.01 6.69 -17.23
CA ARG A 100 -5.55 6.80 -17.37
C ARG A 100 -4.84 7.35 -16.12
N LEU A 101 -5.55 8.07 -15.25
CA LEU A 101 -5.04 8.68 -14.01
C LEU A 101 -5.53 7.95 -12.75
N ALA A 102 -6.39 6.94 -12.89
CA ALA A 102 -7.06 6.29 -11.77
C ALA A 102 -6.09 5.77 -10.70
N ILE A 103 -5.05 5.02 -11.11
CA ILE A 103 -4.04 4.47 -10.19
C ILE A 103 -3.26 5.58 -9.50
N VAL A 104 -2.87 6.61 -10.26
CA VAL A 104 -2.12 7.76 -9.70
C VAL A 104 -2.96 8.46 -8.63
N ARG A 105 -4.24 8.71 -8.90
CA ARG A 105 -5.14 9.39 -7.97
C ARG A 105 -5.43 8.55 -6.73
N ALA A 106 -5.59 7.23 -6.90
CA ALA A 106 -5.78 6.31 -5.78
C ALA A 106 -4.54 6.27 -4.86
N ASN A 107 -3.33 6.20 -5.44
CA ASN A 107 -2.10 6.24 -4.66
C ASN A 107 -1.95 7.56 -3.90
N GLN A 108 -2.23 8.70 -4.55
CA GLN A 108 -2.21 10.01 -3.90
C GLN A 108 -3.21 10.10 -2.74
N TYR A 109 -4.41 9.53 -2.93
CA TYR A 109 -5.39 9.45 -1.86
C TYR A 109 -4.88 8.61 -0.68
N ALA A 110 -4.33 7.43 -0.94
CA ALA A 110 -3.82 6.54 0.09
C ALA A 110 -2.70 7.19 0.90
N VAL A 111 -1.75 7.86 0.23
CA VAL A 111 -0.66 8.60 0.89
C VAL A 111 -1.21 9.72 1.77
N LYS A 112 -2.16 10.52 1.26
CA LYS A 112 -2.77 11.62 2.02
C LYS A 112 -3.50 11.14 3.29
N HIS A 113 -4.03 9.92 3.26
CA HIS A 113 -4.80 9.35 4.37
C HIS A 113 -3.99 8.40 5.27
N SER A 114 -2.70 8.17 4.97
CA SER A 114 -1.83 7.29 5.75
C SER A 114 -0.77 8.09 6.50
N GLY A 115 -0.46 7.68 7.72
CA GLY A 115 0.65 8.25 8.50
C GLY A 115 2.01 7.67 8.12
N TYR A 116 2.01 6.49 7.51
CA TYR A 116 3.21 5.75 7.11
C TYR A 116 3.17 5.34 5.64
N LEU A 117 4.34 5.29 5.02
CA LEU A 117 4.56 4.83 3.65
C LEU A 117 5.76 3.89 3.61
N ILE A 118 5.54 2.63 3.24
CA ILE A 118 6.63 1.68 2.96
C ILE A 118 6.76 1.59 1.44
N ALA A 119 7.92 1.97 0.91
CA ALA A 119 8.11 2.15 -0.52
C ALA A 119 9.32 1.41 -1.08
N TYR A 120 9.18 0.85 -2.28
CA TYR A 120 10.30 0.41 -3.11
C TYR A 120 10.34 1.23 -4.41
N ALA A 121 11.22 2.22 -4.46
CA ALA A 121 11.25 3.25 -5.51
C ALA A 121 12.67 3.46 -6.06
N TRP A 122 13.29 2.39 -6.58
CA TRP A 122 14.68 2.39 -7.04
C TRP A 122 14.91 3.16 -8.35
N GLN A 123 13.94 3.17 -9.27
CA GLN A 123 14.10 3.82 -10.58
C GLN A 123 13.74 5.32 -10.51
N PRO A 124 14.64 6.22 -10.96
CA PRO A 124 14.31 7.60 -11.23
C PRO A 124 13.10 7.73 -12.19
N GLY A 125 12.17 8.64 -11.89
CA GLY A 125 11.01 8.91 -12.75
C GLY A 125 9.87 7.87 -12.69
N SER A 126 10.04 6.77 -11.94
CA SER A 126 8.99 5.78 -11.74
C SER A 126 7.77 6.36 -11.01
N ASN A 127 6.59 5.77 -11.24
CA ASN A 127 5.37 6.21 -10.55
C ASN A 127 5.47 6.06 -9.03
N ALA A 128 6.15 5.01 -8.55
CA ALA A 128 6.42 4.83 -7.12
C ALA A 128 7.27 5.98 -6.57
N ARG A 129 8.32 6.38 -7.29
CA ARG A 129 9.18 7.50 -6.89
C ARG A 129 8.43 8.82 -6.83
N LYS A 130 7.60 9.13 -7.82
CA LYS A 130 6.76 10.34 -7.83
C LYS A 130 5.81 10.41 -6.63
N VAL A 131 5.30 9.27 -6.18
CA VAL A 131 4.45 9.20 -4.99
C VAL A 131 5.24 9.45 -3.72
N VAL A 132 6.44 8.87 -3.60
CA VAL A 132 7.36 9.12 -2.48
C VAL A 132 7.75 10.59 -2.40
N GLU A 133 8.09 11.21 -3.53
CA GLU A 133 8.49 12.62 -3.61
C GLU A 133 7.31 13.58 -3.37
N GLY A 134 6.09 13.16 -3.73
CA GLY A 134 4.86 13.92 -3.49
C GLY A 134 4.23 13.70 -2.12
N ALA A 135 4.81 12.85 -1.27
CA ALA A 135 4.28 12.60 0.07
C ALA A 135 4.47 13.86 0.95
N GLY A 136 3.44 14.18 1.72
CA GLY A 136 3.49 15.32 2.63
C GLY A 136 4.51 15.12 3.75
N LYS A 137 5.01 16.22 4.34
CA LYS A 137 6.01 16.20 5.42
C LYS A 137 5.58 15.40 6.66
N ASP A 138 4.28 15.22 6.85
CA ASP A 138 3.72 14.50 7.99
C ASP A 138 3.72 12.98 7.80
N VAL A 139 3.94 12.49 6.57
CA VAL A 139 4.01 11.06 6.26
C VAL A 139 5.41 10.54 6.56
N ARG A 140 5.52 9.52 7.41
CA ARG A 140 6.80 8.85 7.68
C ARG A 140 7.06 7.80 6.60
N ILE A 141 8.18 7.97 5.88
CA ILE A 141 8.52 7.14 4.72
C ILE A 141 9.65 6.19 5.10
N LYS A 142 9.45 4.89 4.88
CA LYS A 142 10.50 3.87 4.89
C LYS A 142 10.73 3.37 3.46
N VAL A 143 11.92 3.64 2.92
CA VAL A 143 12.34 3.12 1.63
C VAL A 143 13.05 1.79 1.84
N ILE A 144 12.61 0.77 1.12
CA ILE A 144 13.26 -0.54 1.05
C ILE A 144 14.28 -0.48 -0.10
N GLU A 145 15.48 -1.00 0.13
CA GLU A 145 16.58 -1.06 -0.83
C GLU A 145 16.85 -2.52 -1.26
#